data_AF-A0A7J9ECJ7-F1
#
_entry.id   AF-A0A7J9ECJ7-F1
#
_cell.length_a   1.000
_cell.length_b   1.000
_cell.length_c   1.000
_cell.angle_alpha   90.00
_cell.angle_beta   90.00
_cell.angle_gamma   90.00
#
_symmetry.space_group_name_H-M   'P 1'
#
loop_
_entity.id
_entity.type
_entity.pdbx_description
1 polymer ?
#
loop_
_entity_poly.entity_id
_entity_poly.type
_entity_poly.pdbx_seq_one_letter_code
_entity_poly.pdbx_strand_id
1 'polypeptide(L)'
;MVTIVDGFNYYSCDLLQTIEQTKENVVKKQALTYEEMEQEREEFTNPGPKHLVWMAVGRVLNAGACVDQSTRCQPYFRSAGLTFGLNWAEETQVDTESDDEDQQIYNPLKLPMGWDGKPIPYWLYKLHGLGQEFKCEICGNYSYWGRRAFERHFKEWRHQHGMRCLGIPNTKNFNEITNIQEAQELWEKIRERQGVNKWRPDLEEEYEDKEGNIYNKKTYTDLQRQGLI
;
A
#
# COMPACT_ATOMS: atom_id res chain seq x y z
N MET A 1 -38.23 47.94 -14.00
CA MET A 1 -38.19 46.94 -12.91
C MET A 1 -38.99 45.68 -13.30
N VAL A 2 -38.79 45.12 -14.50
CA VAL A 2 -39.45 43.86 -14.93
C VAL A 2 -38.50 43.10 -15.87
N THR A 3 -37.39 42.58 -15.33
CA THR A 3 -36.48 41.68 -16.07
C THR A 3 -35.74 40.65 -15.18
N ILE A 4 -35.80 40.75 -13.84
CA ILE A 4 -35.15 39.77 -12.93
C ILE A 4 -36.10 38.61 -12.55
N VAL A 5 -37.41 38.83 -12.62
CA VAL A 5 -38.42 37.82 -12.25
C VAL A 5 -38.67 36.78 -13.35
N ASP A 6 -38.34 37.07 -14.61
CA ASP A 6 -38.53 36.13 -15.72
C ASP A 6 -37.41 35.09 -15.83
N GLY A 7 -36.19 35.44 -15.39
CA GLY A 7 -35.06 34.50 -15.34
C GLY A 7 -35.21 33.44 -14.23
N PHE A 8 -35.72 33.81 -13.05
CA PHE A 8 -35.99 32.87 -11.96
C PHE A 8 -37.11 31.88 -12.29
N ASN A 9 -38.11 32.30 -13.05
CA ASN A 9 -39.20 31.42 -13.51
C ASN A 9 -38.69 30.36 -14.49
N TYR A 10 -37.73 30.68 -15.36
CA TYR A 10 -37.17 29.71 -16.32
C TYR A 10 -36.38 28.58 -15.63
N TYR A 11 -35.47 28.89 -14.70
CA TYR A 11 -34.72 27.86 -13.95
C TYR A 11 -35.60 26.97 -13.05
N SER A 12 -36.71 27.53 -12.56
CA SER A 12 -37.69 26.74 -11.78
C SER A 12 -38.46 25.76 -12.67
N CYS A 13 -38.73 26.12 -13.93
CA CYS A 13 -39.44 25.28 -14.89
C CYS A 13 -38.59 24.07 -15.32
N ASP A 14 -37.30 24.27 -15.61
CA ASP A 14 -36.39 23.19 -16.00
C ASP A 14 -36.15 22.19 -14.86
N LEU A 15 -36.05 22.67 -13.62
CA LEU A 15 -35.92 21.81 -12.44
C LEU A 15 -37.21 21.02 -12.18
N LEU A 16 -38.37 21.65 -12.33
CA LEU A 16 -39.67 20.97 -12.22
C LEU A 16 -39.84 19.91 -13.32
N GLN A 17 -39.43 20.20 -14.55
CA GLN A 17 -39.47 19.25 -15.67
C GLN A 17 -38.57 18.04 -15.40
N THR A 18 -37.37 18.26 -14.85
CA THR A 18 -36.44 17.17 -14.48
C THR A 18 -37.00 16.32 -13.32
N ILE A 19 -37.70 16.95 -12.38
CA ILE A 19 -38.38 16.27 -11.27
C ILE A 19 -39.58 15.45 -11.77
N GLU A 20 -40.36 15.96 -12.71
CA GLU A 20 -41.46 15.21 -13.33
C GLU A 20 -40.95 14.00 -14.13
N GLN A 21 -39.89 14.18 -14.92
CA GLN A 21 -39.26 13.08 -15.65
C GLN A 21 -38.72 11.99 -14.71
N THR A 22 -38.10 12.37 -13.58
CA THR A 22 -37.63 11.38 -12.60
C THR A 22 -38.77 10.66 -11.90
N LYS A 23 -39.89 11.34 -11.60
CA LYS A 23 -41.10 10.71 -11.07
C LYS A 23 -41.71 9.73 -12.06
N GLU A 24 -41.84 10.10 -13.33
CA GLU A 24 -42.34 9.20 -14.37
C GLU A 24 -41.45 7.97 -14.55
N ASN A 25 -40.12 8.13 -14.50
CA ASN A 25 -39.19 7.01 -14.58
C ASN A 25 -39.32 6.08 -13.37
N VAL A 26 -39.55 6.60 -12.16
CA VAL A 26 -39.78 5.78 -10.97
C VAL A 26 -41.11 5.03 -11.07
N VAL A 27 -42.19 5.70 -11.50
CA VAL A 27 -43.50 5.06 -11.66
C VAL A 27 -43.48 4.00 -12.76
N LYS A 28 -42.84 4.28 -13.91
CA LYS A 28 -42.64 3.30 -14.98
C LYS A 28 -41.92 2.07 -14.43
N LYS A 29 -40.82 2.25 -13.69
CA LYS A 29 -40.06 1.13 -13.08
C LYS A 29 -40.85 0.34 -12.05
N GLN A 30 -41.76 0.97 -11.32
CA GLN A 30 -42.63 0.27 -10.36
C GLN A 30 -43.70 -0.58 -11.04
N ALA A 31 -44.05 -0.28 -12.30
CA ALA A 31 -45.06 -0.99 -13.07
C ALA A 31 -44.48 -2.01 -14.08
N LEU A 32 -43.16 -2.14 -14.16
CA LEU A 32 -42.51 -3.07 -15.09
C LEU A 32 -42.78 -4.52 -14.68
N THR A 33 -43.13 -5.33 -15.67
CA THR A 33 -43.18 -6.77 -15.53
C THR A 33 -41.76 -7.35 -15.49
N TYR A 34 -41.62 -8.58 -14.98
CA TYR A 34 -40.31 -9.22 -14.81
C TYR A 34 -39.51 -9.31 -16.12
N GLU A 35 -40.19 -9.58 -17.23
CA GLU A 35 -39.58 -9.69 -18.57
C GLU A 35 -39.03 -8.34 -19.07
N GLU A 36 -39.68 -7.22 -18.73
CA GLU A 36 -39.24 -5.88 -19.13
C GLU A 36 -38.07 -5.38 -18.26
N MET A 37 -38.03 -5.76 -16.97
CA MET A 37 -36.86 -5.50 -16.10
C MET A 37 -35.60 -6.24 -16.59
N GLU A 38 -35.77 -7.41 -17.20
CA GLU A 38 -34.67 -8.20 -17.74
C GLU A 38 -34.14 -7.59 -19.06
N GLN A 39 -35.01 -7.08 -19.93
CA GLN A 39 -34.61 -6.34 -21.13
C GLN A 39 -33.90 -5.00 -20.81
N GLU A 40 -34.34 -4.23 -19.80
CA GLU A 40 -33.60 -3.03 -19.36
C GLU A 40 -32.20 -3.36 -18.84
N ARG A 41 -32.04 -4.51 -18.15
CA ARG A 41 -30.74 -4.98 -17.66
C ARG A 41 -29.83 -5.38 -18.82
N GLU A 42 -30.36 -6.03 -19.84
CA GLU A 42 -29.61 -6.40 -21.05
C GLU A 42 -29.18 -5.16 -21.86
N GLU A 43 -30.02 -4.14 -21.98
CA GLU A 43 -29.68 -2.88 -22.64
C GLU A 43 -28.60 -2.09 -21.88
N PHE A 44 -28.66 -2.09 -20.54
CA PHE A 44 -27.63 -1.47 -19.70
C PHE A 44 -26.29 -2.21 -19.74
N THR A 45 -26.32 -3.53 -19.86
CA THR A 45 -25.11 -4.37 -19.86
C THR A 45 -24.49 -4.54 -21.24
N ASN A 46 -25.26 -4.34 -22.31
CA ASN A 46 -24.79 -4.47 -23.68
C ASN A 46 -25.18 -3.24 -24.53
N PRO A 47 -24.67 -2.05 -24.20
CA PRO A 47 -25.03 -0.85 -24.93
C PRO A 47 -24.37 -0.90 -26.31
N GLY A 48 -25.15 -0.67 -27.36
CA GLY A 48 -24.64 -0.62 -28.73
C GLY A 48 -23.47 0.38 -28.92
N PRO A 49 -22.80 0.37 -30.08
CA PRO A 49 -21.52 1.07 -30.31
C PRO A 49 -21.53 2.61 -30.19
N LYS A 50 -22.64 3.22 -29.74
CA LYS A 50 -22.80 4.66 -29.52
C LYS A 50 -22.65 5.09 -28.04
N HIS A 51 -22.39 4.17 -27.11
CA HIS A 51 -22.25 4.47 -25.67
C HIS A 51 -20.93 3.94 -25.07
N LEU A 52 -19.82 4.03 -25.82
CA LEU A 52 -18.46 3.73 -25.31
C LEU A 52 -17.74 4.97 -24.72
N VAL A 53 -18.44 6.10 -24.56
CA VAL A 53 -17.85 7.35 -24.05
C VAL A 53 -18.07 7.55 -22.53
N TRP A 54 -19.02 6.86 -21.88
CA TRP A 54 -19.36 7.12 -20.47
C TRP A 54 -18.72 6.17 -19.43
N MET A 55 -18.21 5.00 -19.84
CA MET A 55 -17.59 4.01 -18.93
C MET A 55 -16.05 4.08 -18.87
N ALA A 56 -15.43 5.17 -19.31
CA ALA A 56 -14.00 5.43 -19.10
C ALA A 56 -13.70 6.14 -17.78
N VAL A 57 -14.72 6.59 -17.03
CA VAL A 57 -14.58 7.29 -15.75
C VAL A 57 -15.15 6.43 -14.63
N GLY A 58 -14.46 5.36 -14.24
CA GLY A 58 -14.89 4.56 -13.08
C GLY A 58 -14.43 3.11 -12.98
N ARG A 59 -13.14 2.81 -13.15
CA ARG A 59 -12.53 1.56 -12.64
C ARG A 59 -11.05 1.74 -12.30
N VAL A 60 -10.76 2.18 -11.07
CA VAL A 60 -9.48 1.88 -10.43
C VAL A 60 -9.74 1.56 -8.97
N LEU A 61 -10.24 0.37 -8.66
CA LEU A 61 -9.92 -0.31 -7.41
C LEU A 61 -10.00 -1.83 -7.61
N ASN A 62 -8.95 -2.49 -7.13
CA ASN A 62 -8.80 -3.92 -6.89
C ASN A 62 -8.14 -4.80 -7.98
N ALA A 63 -6.80 -4.71 -8.06
CA ALA A 63 -5.97 -5.84 -8.46
C ALA A 63 -5.00 -6.13 -7.30
N GLY A 64 -5.30 -7.19 -6.54
CA GLY A 64 -4.36 -7.77 -5.59
C GLY A 64 -3.43 -8.78 -6.28
N ALA A 65 -2.28 -8.98 -5.64
CA ALA A 65 -1.32 -10.09 -5.78
C ALA A 65 -0.38 -10.10 -7.01
N CYS A 66 0.84 -9.63 -6.78
CA CYS A 66 2.05 -10.33 -7.25
C CYS A 66 3.07 -10.39 -6.10
N VAL A 67 3.30 -11.61 -5.62
CA VAL A 67 4.39 -12.03 -4.74
C VAL A 67 5.64 -12.22 -5.60
N ASP A 68 6.80 -11.86 -5.05
CA ASP A 68 8.16 -12.05 -5.59
C ASP A 68 8.57 -11.27 -6.85
N GLN A 69 9.44 -10.27 -6.66
CA GLN A 69 10.28 -9.70 -7.72
C GLN A 69 11.75 -10.01 -7.43
N SER A 70 12.10 -11.28 -7.61
CA SER A 70 13.47 -11.68 -7.94
C SER A 70 13.50 -12.06 -9.41
N THR A 71 13.57 -11.05 -10.30
CA THR A 71 14.29 -11.13 -11.59
C THR A 71 14.22 -9.79 -12.33
N ARG A 72 15.42 -9.25 -12.55
CA ARG A 72 15.81 -8.20 -13.50
C ARG A 72 15.24 -8.44 -14.90
N CYS A 73 14.74 -7.40 -15.60
CA CYS A 73 14.95 -7.19 -17.04
C CYS A 73 14.51 -5.79 -17.54
N GLN A 74 15.34 -5.22 -18.42
CA GLN A 74 15.31 -3.88 -19.00
C GLN A 74 14.29 -3.73 -20.15
N PRO A 75 13.94 -2.50 -20.57
CA PRO A 75 13.07 -2.27 -21.72
C PRO A 75 13.85 -2.37 -23.03
N TYR A 76 13.36 -3.18 -23.96
CA TYR A 76 13.70 -3.10 -25.38
C TYR A 76 12.40 -3.30 -26.17
N PHE A 77 11.69 -2.20 -26.45
CA PHE A 77 10.52 -2.26 -27.34
C PHE A 77 11.02 -2.19 -28.78
N ARG A 78 10.90 -3.34 -29.44
CA ARG A 78 11.16 -3.57 -30.85
C ARG A 78 10.10 -2.83 -31.68
N SER A 79 10.54 -2.11 -32.70
CA SER A 79 9.69 -1.51 -33.71
C SER A 79 8.92 -2.59 -34.48
N ALA A 80 7.59 -2.43 -34.55
CA ALA A 80 6.74 -3.07 -35.55
C ALA A 80 5.83 -1.98 -36.10
N GLY A 81 6.15 -1.55 -37.32
CA GLY A 81 5.32 -0.62 -38.08
C GLY A 81 4.04 -1.31 -38.54
N LEU A 82 2.92 -0.61 -38.37
CA LEU A 82 1.71 -0.81 -39.14
C LEU A 82 1.23 0.58 -39.57
N THR A 83 1.53 0.92 -40.81
CA THR A 83 0.99 2.07 -41.52
C THR A 83 -0.46 1.79 -41.89
N PHE A 84 -1.40 2.52 -41.32
CA PHE A 84 -2.73 2.67 -41.89
C PHE A 84 -3.07 4.16 -41.91
N GLY A 85 -3.09 4.72 -43.13
CA GLY A 85 -3.33 6.13 -43.36
C GLY A 85 -4.81 6.47 -43.31
N LEU A 86 -5.13 7.54 -42.60
CA LEU A 86 -6.32 8.36 -42.84
C LEU A 86 -5.85 9.81 -42.83
N ASN A 87 -5.96 10.45 -44.00
CA ASN A 87 -5.94 11.90 -44.14
C ASN A 87 -7.14 12.47 -43.38
N TRP A 88 -6.90 13.43 -42.49
CA TRP A 88 -7.90 14.43 -42.16
C TRP A 88 -7.24 15.80 -42.18
N ALA A 89 -7.76 16.65 -43.06
CA ALA A 89 -7.33 18.01 -43.27
C ALA A 89 -7.61 18.88 -42.03
N GLU A 90 -6.63 19.73 -41.76
CA GLU A 90 -6.66 21.03 -41.10
C GLU A 90 -8.03 21.53 -40.59
N GLU A 91 -8.14 21.71 -39.27
CA GLU A 91 -9.01 22.72 -38.69
C GLU A 91 -8.27 23.39 -37.51
N THR A 92 -8.26 24.71 -37.59
CA THR A 92 -7.59 25.72 -36.77
C THR A 92 -7.58 25.41 -35.26
N GLN A 93 -6.39 25.15 -34.71
CA GLN A 93 -6.17 25.25 -33.27
C GLN A 93 -5.88 26.72 -32.94
N VAL A 94 -6.89 27.38 -32.40
CA VAL A 94 -6.75 28.67 -31.73
C VAL A 94 -5.79 28.45 -30.57
N ASP A 95 -4.61 29.03 -30.68
CA ASP A 95 -3.69 29.27 -29.58
C ASP A 95 -4.40 30.18 -28.57
N THR A 96 -5.14 29.57 -27.64
CA THR A 96 -5.48 30.23 -26.39
C THR A 96 -4.36 29.84 -25.43
N GLU A 97 -3.37 30.72 -25.35
CA GLU A 97 -2.45 30.81 -24.22
C GLU A 97 -3.30 31.01 -22.95
N SER A 98 -3.82 29.90 -22.41
CA SER A 98 -4.39 29.84 -21.08
C SER A 98 -3.24 29.45 -20.16
N ASP A 99 -2.62 30.49 -19.61
CA ASP A 99 -1.69 30.48 -18.50
C ASP A 99 -2.29 29.73 -17.30
N ASP A 100 -2.18 28.40 -17.31
CA ASP A 100 -2.48 27.48 -16.20
C ASP A 100 -1.18 26.84 -15.71
N GLU A 101 -0.11 27.62 -15.64
CA GLU A 101 1.10 27.28 -14.90
C GLU A 101 0.95 27.75 -13.45
N ASP A 102 0.96 26.79 -12.53
CA ASP A 102 1.12 27.00 -11.08
C ASP A 102 0.06 27.87 -10.39
N GLN A 103 -1.13 27.30 -10.17
CA GLN A 103 -1.84 27.58 -8.91
C GLN A 103 -0.96 27.07 -7.75
N GLN A 104 0.00 27.90 -7.32
CA GLN A 104 0.60 27.82 -6.01
C GLN A 104 -0.55 27.82 -5.01
N ILE A 105 -0.94 26.63 -4.55
CA ILE A 105 -1.86 26.45 -3.44
C ILE A 105 -1.19 27.15 -2.26
N TYR A 106 -1.60 28.39 -2.01
CA TYR A 106 -1.08 29.21 -0.93
C TYR A 106 -1.37 28.46 0.37
N ASN A 107 -0.31 27.89 0.95
CA ASN A 107 -0.30 27.20 2.23
C ASN A 107 0.27 28.17 3.28
N PRO A 108 -0.52 29.17 3.73
CA PRO A 108 -0.07 30.22 4.64
C PRO A 108 0.47 29.68 5.96
N LEU A 109 0.14 28.43 6.31
CA LEU A 109 0.51 27.78 7.57
C LEU A 109 1.58 26.69 7.41
N LYS A 110 2.17 26.50 6.22
CA LYS A 110 3.20 25.48 5.93
C LYS A 110 2.88 24.10 6.52
N LEU A 111 1.62 23.66 6.44
CA LEU A 111 1.27 22.30 6.85
C LEU A 111 1.89 21.26 5.91
N PRO A 112 2.38 20.11 6.40
CA PRO A 112 2.88 19.03 5.57
C PRO A 112 1.80 18.53 4.59
N MET A 113 2.18 18.32 3.33
CA MET A 113 1.27 17.80 2.30
C MET A 113 0.82 16.37 2.65
N GLY A 114 -0.48 16.12 2.49
CA GLY A 114 -1.03 14.77 2.63
C GLY A 114 -0.63 13.87 1.48
N TRP A 115 -0.94 12.58 1.62
CA TRP A 115 -0.78 11.58 0.57
C TRP A 115 -1.71 11.82 -0.64
N ASP A 116 -2.70 12.72 -0.53
CA ASP A 116 -3.61 13.17 -1.59
C ASP A 116 -3.14 14.45 -2.33
N GLY A 117 -1.96 14.98 -2.02
CA GLY A 117 -1.45 16.23 -2.60
C GLY A 117 -2.19 17.50 -2.17
N LYS A 118 -3.20 17.37 -1.29
CA LYS A 118 -3.93 18.47 -0.65
C LYS A 118 -3.35 18.77 0.74
N PRO A 119 -3.37 20.04 1.19
CA PRO A 119 -2.97 20.37 2.56
C PRO A 119 -3.89 19.68 3.56
N ILE A 120 -3.30 18.91 4.49
CA ILE A 120 -4.04 18.17 5.52
C ILE A 120 -4.77 19.17 6.43
N PRO A 121 -6.07 19.02 6.70
CA PRO A 121 -6.77 19.86 7.66
C PRO A 121 -6.09 19.85 9.05
N TYR A 122 -5.94 21.03 9.67
CA TYR A 122 -5.16 21.20 10.90
C TYR A 122 -5.66 20.35 12.09
N TRP A 123 -6.96 20.13 12.20
CA TRP A 123 -7.55 19.27 13.24
C TRP A 123 -7.17 17.79 13.06
N LEU A 124 -7.06 17.33 11.81
CA LEU A 124 -6.65 15.97 11.46
C LEU A 124 -5.16 15.76 11.77
N TYR A 125 -4.33 16.78 11.51
CA TYR A 125 -2.91 16.78 11.87
C TYR A 125 -2.69 16.64 13.38
N LYS A 126 -3.47 17.38 14.18
CA LYS A 126 -3.38 17.36 15.66
C LYS A 126 -3.95 16.07 16.26
N LEU A 127 -5.01 15.50 15.67
CA LEU A 127 -5.65 14.28 16.14
C LEU A 127 -4.82 13.02 15.85
N HIS A 128 -4.25 12.90 14.66
CA HIS A 128 -3.48 11.72 14.25
C HIS A 128 -2.00 11.75 14.66
N GLY A 129 -1.57 12.80 15.38
CA GLY A 129 -0.22 12.92 15.89
C GLY A 129 0.85 13.00 14.78
N LEU A 130 0.49 13.52 13.60
CA LEU A 130 1.42 13.66 12.47
C LEU A 130 2.58 14.62 12.76
N GLY A 131 2.41 15.52 13.73
CA GLY A 131 3.43 16.50 14.09
C GLY A 131 4.53 16.00 15.01
N GLN A 132 4.49 14.73 15.44
CA GLN A 132 5.59 14.16 16.20
C GLN A 132 6.61 13.53 15.25
N GLU A 133 7.83 14.06 15.29
CA GLU A 133 8.98 13.52 14.56
C GLU A 133 9.59 12.36 15.35
N PHE A 134 9.75 11.21 14.70
CA PHE A 134 10.44 10.03 15.24
C PHE A 134 11.67 9.74 14.37
N LYS A 135 12.84 9.62 15.00
CA LYS A 135 14.10 9.33 14.30
C LYS A 135 14.51 7.88 14.53
N CYS A 136 14.99 7.22 13.49
CA CYS A 136 15.50 5.85 13.58
C CYS A 136 16.96 5.79 13.13
N GLU A 137 17.88 5.45 14.04
CA GLU A 137 19.32 5.40 13.77
C GLU A 137 19.69 4.22 12.86
N ILE A 138 19.03 3.07 13.06
CA ILE A 138 19.22 1.85 12.25
C ILE A 138 18.92 2.10 10.76
N CYS A 139 18.01 3.05 10.46
CA CYS A 139 17.66 3.47 9.10
C CYS A 139 18.52 4.62 8.57
N GLY A 140 19.63 4.99 9.24
CA GLY A 140 20.48 6.11 8.86
C GLY A 140 19.93 7.47 9.30
N ASN A 141 19.38 7.55 10.51
CA ASN A 141 18.77 8.77 11.09
C ASN A 141 17.62 9.35 10.26
N TYR A 142 16.87 8.48 9.59
CA TYR A 142 15.69 8.91 8.84
C TYR A 142 14.56 9.32 9.78
N SER A 143 13.98 10.49 9.52
CA SER A 143 12.85 11.05 10.28
C SER A 143 11.51 10.59 9.70
N TYR A 144 10.70 9.96 10.55
CA TYR A 144 9.33 9.56 10.27
C TYR A 144 8.36 10.51 10.98
N TRP A 145 7.34 10.98 10.26
CA TRP A 145 6.30 11.86 10.80
C TRP A 145 5.09 11.06 11.24
N GLY A 146 4.83 11.07 12.55
CA GLY A 146 3.72 10.39 13.19
C GLY A 146 3.94 8.90 13.49
N ARG A 147 3.28 8.41 14.54
CA ARG A 147 3.46 7.05 15.06
C ARG A 147 3.10 5.95 14.06
N ARG A 148 2.07 6.15 13.23
CA ARG A 148 1.66 5.14 12.23
C ARG A 148 2.70 4.94 11.13
N ALA A 149 3.33 6.03 10.66
CA ALA A 149 4.39 5.95 9.67
C ALA A 149 5.64 5.28 10.28
N PHE A 150 5.94 5.62 11.53
CA PHE A 150 6.98 4.97 12.30
C PHE A 150 6.69 3.47 12.47
N GLU A 151 5.56 3.01 12.98
CA GLU A 151 5.32 1.56 13.15
C GLU A 151 5.36 0.76 11.84
N ARG A 152 4.98 1.39 10.71
CA ARG A 152 5.09 0.79 9.38
C ARG A 152 6.55 0.59 8.95
N HIS A 153 7.47 1.45 9.37
CA HIS A 153 8.86 1.45 8.91
C HIS A 153 9.64 0.18 9.29
N PHE A 154 9.29 -0.48 10.41
CA PHE A 154 9.93 -1.73 10.85
C PHE A 154 9.78 -2.88 9.84
N LYS A 155 8.73 -2.83 9.01
CA LYS A 155 8.50 -3.80 7.93
C LYS A 155 9.06 -3.35 6.59
N GLU A 156 9.51 -2.11 6.47
CA GLU A 156 10.08 -1.60 5.22
C GLU A 156 11.47 -2.20 4.96
N TRP A 157 11.82 -2.31 3.68
CA TRP A 157 13.10 -2.86 3.26
C TRP A 157 14.30 -2.13 3.89
N ARG A 158 14.22 -0.80 4.08
CA ARG A 158 15.31 0.00 4.65
C ARG A 158 15.66 -0.43 6.07
N HIS A 159 14.66 -0.66 6.93
CA HIS A 159 14.86 -1.13 8.29
C HIS A 159 15.33 -2.59 8.32
N GLN A 160 14.71 -3.46 7.51
CA GLN A 160 15.12 -4.85 7.37
C GLN A 160 16.59 -4.99 6.93
N HIS A 161 17.02 -4.14 6.00
CA HIS A 161 18.39 -4.10 5.52
C HIS A 161 19.35 -3.63 6.61
N GLY A 162 19.00 -2.57 7.35
CA GLY A 162 19.76 -2.11 8.52
C GLY A 162 19.95 -3.22 9.56
N MET A 163 18.88 -3.92 9.92
CA MET A 163 18.94 -5.06 10.85
C MET A 163 19.81 -6.21 10.32
N ARG A 164 19.74 -6.49 9.00
CA ARG A 164 20.57 -7.52 8.36
C ARG A 164 22.06 -7.16 8.40
N CYS A 165 22.41 -5.89 8.23
CA CYS A 165 23.80 -5.42 8.34
C CYS A 165 24.35 -5.56 9.77
N LEU A 166 23.49 -5.46 10.79
CA LEU A 166 23.86 -5.70 12.19
C LEU A 166 23.92 -7.19 12.55
N GLY A 167 23.47 -8.08 11.67
CA GLY A 167 23.39 -9.52 11.95
C GLY A 167 22.27 -9.91 12.92
N ILE A 168 21.28 -9.04 13.10
CA ILE A 168 20.14 -9.25 14.00
C ILE A 168 18.91 -9.66 13.18
N PRO A 169 18.18 -10.73 13.55
CA PRO A 169 16.95 -11.09 12.85
C PRO A 169 15.82 -10.10 13.17
N ASN A 170 15.13 -9.59 12.13
CA ASN A 170 14.00 -8.66 12.28
C ASN A 170 12.73 -9.36 12.77
N THR A 171 12.68 -9.68 14.07
CA THR A 171 11.52 -10.25 14.75
C THR A 171 10.72 -9.16 15.48
N LYS A 172 9.47 -9.47 15.87
CA LYS A 172 8.61 -8.51 16.61
C LYS A 172 9.23 -8.01 17.92
N ASN A 173 10.21 -8.72 18.47
CA ASN A 173 10.91 -8.34 19.68
C ASN A 173 11.72 -7.04 19.51
N PHE A 174 12.06 -6.67 18.28
CA PHE A 174 12.83 -5.47 17.96
C PHE A 174 11.96 -4.30 17.50
N ASN A 175 10.64 -4.42 17.59
CA ASN A 175 9.75 -3.29 17.32
C ASN A 175 10.00 -2.19 18.36
N GLU A 176 9.97 -0.93 17.91
CA GLU A 176 10.23 0.29 18.71
C GLU A 176 11.70 0.60 19.03
N ILE A 177 12.64 -0.26 18.63
CA ILE A 177 14.07 0.02 18.85
C ILE A 177 14.59 0.91 17.72
N THR A 178 15.11 2.07 18.08
CA THR A 178 15.70 3.05 17.14
C THR A 178 17.20 3.08 17.19
N ASN A 179 17.79 2.84 18.36
CA ASN A 179 19.21 2.96 18.61
C ASN A 179 19.95 1.66 18.28
N ILE A 180 21.15 1.78 17.72
CA ILE A 180 21.95 0.61 17.31
C ILE A 180 22.48 -0.14 18.54
N GLN A 181 22.93 0.59 19.56
CA GLN A 181 23.48 0.01 20.79
C GLN A 181 22.44 -0.81 21.54
N GLU A 182 21.24 -0.24 21.74
CA GLU A 182 20.13 -0.93 22.41
C GLU A 182 19.72 -2.22 21.69
N ALA A 183 19.72 -2.20 20.35
CA ALA A 183 19.42 -3.38 19.54
C ALA A 183 20.43 -4.51 19.78
N GLN A 184 21.73 -4.17 19.88
CA GLN A 184 22.80 -5.13 20.14
C GLN A 184 22.70 -5.72 21.54
N GLU A 185 22.51 -4.88 22.57
CA GLU A 185 22.34 -5.35 23.95
C GLU A 185 21.14 -6.27 24.12
N LEU A 186 20.01 -5.93 23.48
CA LEU A 186 18.83 -6.78 23.51
C LEU A 186 19.11 -8.11 22.81
N TRP A 187 19.82 -8.09 21.69
CA TRP A 187 20.16 -9.31 20.96
C TRP A 187 21.08 -10.23 21.76
N GLU A 188 22.06 -9.68 22.47
CA GLU A 188 22.92 -10.45 23.37
C GLU A 188 22.12 -11.13 24.47
N LYS A 189 21.22 -10.41 25.15
CA LYS A 189 20.34 -10.95 26.19
C LYS A 189 19.42 -12.06 25.66
N ILE A 190 18.87 -11.88 24.45
CA ILE A 190 18.02 -12.90 23.81
C ILE A 190 18.86 -14.12 23.44
N ARG A 191 20.07 -13.91 22.89
CA ARG A 191 20.96 -14.99 22.46
C ARG A 191 21.45 -15.82 23.63
N GLU A 192 21.76 -15.21 24.77
CA GLU A 192 22.09 -15.93 26.01
C GLU A 192 20.91 -16.80 26.47
N ARG A 193 19.71 -16.23 26.54
CA ARG A 193 18.50 -16.97 26.94
C ARG A 193 18.17 -18.11 25.98
N GLN A 194 18.37 -17.92 24.67
CA GLN A 194 18.15 -18.97 23.66
C GLN A 194 19.28 -20.01 23.63
N GLY A 195 20.52 -19.60 23.89
CA GLY A 195 21.69 -20.47 23.90
C GLY A 195 21.65 -21.51 25.00
N VAL A 196 21.06 -21.19 26.16
CA VAL A 196 20.81 -22.14 27.25
C VAL A 196 19.78 -23.21 26.86
N ASN A 197 18.82 -22.88 25.99
CA ASN A 197 17.76 -23.81 25.57
C ASN A 197 18.12 -24.68 24.36
N LYS A 198 19.32 -24.52 23.78
CA LYS A 198 19.77 -25.35 22.67
C LYS A 198 20.51 -26.57 23.22
N TRP A 199 19.81 -27.71 23.29
CA TRP A 199 20.39 -29.01 23.64
C TRP A 199 21.74 -29.20 22.92
N ARG A 200 22.80 -29.41 23.69
CA ARG A 200 24.15 -29.61 23.17
C ARG A 200 24.50 -31.10 23.22
N PRO A 201 24.39 -31.85 22.09
CA PRO A 201 24.63 -33.30 22.07
C PRO A 201 25.97 -33.70 22.69
N ASP A 202 27.03 -32.94 22.41
CA ASP A 202 28.38 -33.21 22.92
C ASP A 202 28.53 -33.11 24.45
N LEU A 203 27.58 -32.46 25.13
CA LEU A 203 27.61 -32.21 26.57
C LEU A 203 26.46 -32.89 27.31
N GLU A 204 25.33 -33.11 26.65
CA GLU A 204 24.08 -33.58 27.26
C GLU A 204 23.70 -35.01 26.80
N GLU A 205 24.38 -35.60 25.81
CA GLU A 205 24.15 -36.98 25.38
C GLU A 205 24.92 -37.96 26.28
N GLU A 206 24.15 -38.73 27.05
CA GLU A 206 24.64 -39.73 27.99
C GLU A 206 24.67 -41.13 27.35
N TYR A 207 25.81 -41.82 27.49
CA TYR A 207 26.04 -43.19 27.02
C TYR A 207 26.23 -44.11 28.23
N GLU A 208 25.58 -45.26 28.19
CA GLU A 208 25.72 -46.33 29.18
C GLU A 208 26.67 -47.42 28.67
N ASP A 209 27.63 -47.83 29.49
CA ASP A 209 28.49 -48.98 29.21
C ASP A 209 27.79 -50.32 29.53
N LYS A 210 28.49 -51.45 29.36
CA LYS A 210 27.93 -52.78 29.67
C LYS A 210 27.78 -53.05 31.17
N GLU A 211 28.44 -52.25 32.01
CA GLU A 211 28.43 -52.36 33.47
C GLU A 211 27.36 -51.45 34.11
N GLY A 212 26.71 -50.60 33.30
CA GLY A 212 25.66 -49.68 33.72
C GLY A 212 26.17 -48.31 34.17
N ASN A 213 27.44 -47.99 33.92
CA ASN A 213 27.99 -46.66 34.22
C ASN A 213 27.63 -45.67 33.11
N ILE A 214 27.22 -44.47 33.51
CA ILE A 214 26.76 -43.42 32.60
C ILE A 214 27.87 -42.39 32.40
N TYR A 215 28.26 -42.17 31.15
CA TYR A 215 29.29 -41.22 30.76
C TYR A 215 28.79 -40.26 29.68
N ASN A 216 29.37 -39.07 29.64
CA ASN A 216 29.17 -38.15 28.53
C ASN A 216 29.84 -38.70 27.26
N LYS A 217 29.30 -38.39 26.07
CA LYS A 217 29.78 -38.88 24.78
C LYS A 217 31.30 -38.85 24.59
N LYS A 218 31.93 -37.70 24.90
CA LYS A 218 33.38 -37.52 24.72
C LYS A 218 34.17 -38.49 25.62
N THR A 219 33.79 -38.52 26.89
CA THR A 219 34.40 -39.40 27.90
C THR A 219 34.26 -40.86 27.51
N TYR A 220 33.07 -41.27 27.06
CA TYR A 220 32.82 -42.62 26.57
C TYR A 220 33.72 -42.96 25.37
N THR A 221 33.80 -42.09 24.36
CA THR A 221 34.64 -42.34 23.18
C THR A 221 36.13 -42.39 23.50
N ASP A 222 36.60 -41.58 24.45
CA ASP A 222 38.01 -41.56 24.86
C ASP A 222 38.36 -42.82 25.69
N LEU A 223 37.48 -43.24 26.59
CA LEU A 223 37.61 -44.50 27.35
C LEU A 223 37.59 -45.72 26.41
N GLN A 224 36.69 -45.71 25.42
CA GLN A 224 36.60 -46.77 24.41
C GLN A 224 37.87 -46.84 23.54
N ARG A 225 38.46 -45.70 23.17
CA ARG A 225 39.75 -45.66 22.44
C ARG A 225 40.92 -46.18 23.27
N GLN A 226 40.89 -45.98 24.57
CA GLN A 226 41.90 -46.49 25.52
C GLN A 226 41.67 -47.97 25.85
N GLY A 227 40.52 -48.54 25.49
CA GLY A 227 40.15 -49.92 25.80
C GLY A 227 39.79 -50.15 27.27
N LEU A 228 39.30 -49.11 27.96
CA LEU A 228 38.95 -49.14 29.38
C LEU A 228 37.48 -49.50 29.63
N ILE A 229 36.63 -49.48 28.60
CA ILE A 229 35.19 -49.82 28.62
C ILE A 229 34.76 -50.55 27.35
#